data_AF-A0A2E3X1I7-F1
#
_entry.id   AF-A0A2E3X1I7-F1
#
_cell.length_a   1.000
_cell.length_b   1.000
_cell.length_c   1.000
_cell.angle_alpha   90.00
_cell.angle_beta   90.00
_cell.angle_gamma   90.00
#
_symmetry.space_group_name_H-M   'P 1'
#
loop_
_entity.id
_entity.type
_entity.pdbx_description
1 polymer ?
#
loop_
_entity_poly.entity_id
_entity_poly.type
_entity_poly.pdbx_seq_one_letter_code
_entity_poly.pdbx_strand_id
1 'polypeptide(L)'
;MKGVVEKKTHSAREERNRQNEHVKSWIDTRRGVQTTLRQLMDEVDRQQTIRDIENQKVRGLKDTRSQRVDEYKVIKEEYFTLRNSQGDNPQDRRKTRSSRSVREEINDLEMKFMQGRISEKKFNERAVELRRQLKDAKDAPAASSEFPELQARLNAAKAAEEEAHAAVDTAASTAQAAHELMQEIRKEVHGLREKHTEAHRKVEGFRRIADTHHRRFVVGMRVMQTIDGIMNTSTDDDTNAGTASVEARDLMDLLMSGETLGLDDLMAFQRNN
;
A
#
# COMPACT_ATOMS: atom_id res chain seq x y z
N MET A 1 -20.59 63.95 9.12
CA MET A 1 -19.78 63.20 8.13
C MET A 1 -18.80 62.23 8.80
N LYS A 2 -18.04 62.64 9.83
CA LYS A 2 -17.10 61.80 10.61
C LYS A 2 -17.67 60.47 11.11
N GLY A 3 -18.80 60.47 11.82
CA GLY A 3 -19.39 59.23 12.38
C GLY A 3 -19.79 58.16 11.35
N VAL A 4 -20.06 58.55 10.10
CA VAL A 4 -20.35 57.59 9.00
C VAL A 4 -19.07 56.92 8.52
N VAL A 5 -17.97 57.66 8.42
CA VAL A 5 -16.65 57.14 8.05
C VAL A 5 -16.12 56.22 9.14
N GLU A 6 -16.31 56.59 10.40
CA GLU A 6 -15.91 55.80 11.57
C GLU A 6 -16.63 54.45 11.61
N LYS A 7 -17.96 54.44 11.46
CA LYS A 7 -18.75 53.20 11.40
C LYS A 7 -18.29 52.28 10.25
N LYS A 8 -18.03 52.84 9.06
CA LYS A 8 -17.53 52.07 7.91
C LYS A 8 -16.12 51.52 8.14
N THR A 9 -15.25 52.30 8.79
CA THR A 9 -13.89 51.87 9.12
C THR A 9 -13.89 50.76 10.16
N HIS A 10 -14.72 50.90 11.21
CA HIS A 10 -14.89 49.85 12.22
C HIS A 10 -15.40 48.54 11.59
N SER A 11 -16.43 48.62 10.76
CA SER A 11 -16.96 47.45 10.05
C SER A 11 -15.92 46.79 9.14
N ALA A 12 -15.09 47.58 8.45
CA ALA A 12 -13.99 47.04 7.64
C ALA A 12 -12.90 46.35 8.49
N ARG A 13 -12.63 46.83 9.71
CA ARG A 13 -11.72 46.20 10.67
C ARG A 13 -12.25 44.85 11.15
N GLU A 14 -13.52 44.81 11.56
CA GLU A 14 -14.16 43.58 12.04
C GLU A 14 -14.18 42.52 10.95
N GLU A 15 -14.56 42.90 9.73
CA GLU A 15 -14.61 41.97 8.60
C GLU A 15 -13.20 41.48 8.22
N ARG A 16 -12.19 42.35 8.20
CA ARG A 16 -10.79 41.92 8.01
C ARG A 16 -10.37 40.90 9.07
N ASN A 17 -10.70 41.15 10.34
CA ASN A 17 -10.34 40.23 11.43
C ASN A 17 -11.03 38.88 11.29
N ARG A 18 -12.33 38.87 10.97
CA ARG A 18 -13.11 37.65 10.68
C ARG A 18 -12.50 36.84 9.54
N GLN A 19 -12.12 37.51 8.45
CA GLN A 19 -11.48 36.84 7.32
C GLN A 19 -10.08 36.32 7.66
N ASN A 20 -9.31 37.04 8.50
CA ASN A 20 -8.03 36.55 9.00
C ASN A 20 -8.17 35.31 9.90
N GLU A 21 -9.24 35.20 10.68
CA GLU A 21 -9.54 33.99 11.45
C GLU A 21 -9.81 32.80 10.52
N HIS A 22 -10.59 32.99 9.46
CA HIS A 22 -10.79 31.97 8.42
C HIS A 22 -9.48 31.57 7.75
N VAL A 23 -8.61 32.53 7.41
CA VAL A 23 -7.28 32.25 6.85
C VAL A 23 -6.47 31.35 7.79
N LYS A 24 -6.43 31.65 9.10
CA LYS A 24 -5.71 30.83 10.09
C LYS A 24 -6.25 29.41 10.16
N SER A 25 -7.58 29.26 10.27
CA SER A 25 -8.23 27.95 10.32
C SER A 25 -7.94 27.09 9.08
N TRP A 26 -7.96 27.69 7.88
CA TRP A 26 -7.63 26.97 6.65
C TRP A 26 -6.13 26.70 6.50
N ILE A 27 -5.25 27.54 7.04
CA ILE A 27 -3.81 27.26 7.12
C ILE A 27 -3.56 26.04 8.00
N ASP A 28 -4.21 25.95 9.17
CA ASP A 28 -4.08 24.81 10.08
C ASP A 28 -4.62 23.54 9.44
N THR A 29 -5.77 23.62 8.75
CA THR A 29 -6.33 22.50 7.98
C THR A 29 -5.37 22.04 6.88
N ARG A 30 -4.81 22.98 6.09
CA ARG A 30 -3.82 22.69 5.05
C ARG A 30 -2.58 22.02 5.63
N ARG A 31 -2.09 22.50 6.78
CA ARG A 31 -0.93 21.93 7.49
C ARG A 31 -1.21 20.52 8.01
N GLY A 32 -2.41 20.28 8.54
CA GLY A 32 -2.86 18.95 8.95
C GLY A 32 -2.84 17.98 7.78
N VAL A 33 -3.46 18.34 6.65
CA VAL A 33 -3.46 17.53 5.42
C VAL A 33 -2.05 17.33 4.87
N GLN A 34 -1.18 18.34 4.94
CA GLN A 34 0.20 18.20 4.49
C GLN A 34 1.01 17.22 5.35
N THR A 35 0.78 17.21 6.66
CA THR A 35 1.41 16.26 7.59
C THR A 35 0.98 14.84 7.27
N THR A 36 -0.31 14.59 7.11
CA THR A 36 -0.82 13.25 6.77
C THR A 36 -0.36 12.82 5.38
N LEU A 37 -0.33 13.73 4.40
CA LEU A 37 0.20 13.48 3.07
C LEU A 37 1.67 13.02 3.14
N ARG A 38 2.51 13.68 3.95
CA ARG A 38 3.91 13.28 4.12
C ARG A 38 4.02 11.88 4.72
N GLN A 39 3.26 11.58 5.78
CA GLN A 39 3.25 10.27 6.41
C GLN A 39 2.85 9.15 5.44
N LEU A 40 1.83 9.37 4.62
CA LEU A 40 1.42 8.39 3.60
C LEU A 40 2.48 8.22 2.51
N MET A 41 3.16 9.29 2.11
CA MET A 41 4.25 9.20 1.12
C MET A 41 5.46 8.43 1.68
N ASP A 42 5.84 8.69 2.93
CA ASP A 42 6.90 7.94 3.61
C ASP A 42 6.51 6.45 3.70
N GLU A 43 5.23 6.13 3.92
CA GLU A 43 4.74 4.75 3.91
C GLU A 43 4.78 4.12 2.52
N VAL A 44 4.43 4.84 1.45
CA VAL A 44 4.61 4.35 0.08
C VAL A 44 6.06 4.01 -0.20
N ASP A 45 7.01 4.85 0.22
CA ASP A 45 8.43 4.60 0.02
C ASP A 45 8.94 3.38 0.81
N ARG A 46 8.41 3.17 2.03
CA ARG A 46 8.66 1.93 2.79
C ARG A 46 8.12 0.70 2.07
N GLN A 47 6.86 0.73 1.63
CA GLN A 47 6.24 -0.38 0.91
C GLN A 47 6.92 -0.67 -0.43
N GLN A 48 7.40 0.36 -1.11
CA GLN A 48 8.22 0.25 -2.32
C GLN A 48 9.51 -0.51 -2.04
N THR A 49 10.19 -0.19 -0.93
CA THR A 49 11.41 -0.89 -0.49
C THR A 49 11.11 -2.36 -0.16
N ILE A 50 10.02 -2.64 0.56
CA ILE A 50 9.59 -4.02 0.88
C ILE A 50 9.31 -4.79 -0.41
N ARG A 51 8.54 -4.21 -1.33
CA ARG A 51 8.22 -4.85 -2.63
C ARG A 51 9.49 -5.15 -3.41
N ASP A 52 10.46 -4.26 -3.44
CA ASP A 52 11.70 -4.45 -4.21
C ASP A 52 12.59 -5.53 -3.58
N ILE A 53 12.68 -5.60 -2.25
CA ILE A 53 13.36 -6.69 -1.52
C ILE A 53 12.66 -8.04 -1.79
N GLU A 54 11.34 -8.10 -1.66
CA GLU A 54 10.59 -9.34 -1.91
C GLU A 54 10.67 -9.76 -3.38
N ASN A 55 10.63 -8.83 -4.33
CA ASN A 55 10.84 -9.13 -5.74
C ASN A 55 12.24 -9.70 -6.01
N GLN A 56 13.27 -9.20 -5.32
CA GLN A 56 14.61 -9.76 -5.41
C GLN A 56 14.66 -11.18 -4.84
N LYS A 57 14.01 -11.44 -3.71
CA LYS A 57 13.87 -12.79 -3.14
C LYS A 57 13.12 -13.73 -4.10
N VAL A 58 12.01 -13.28 -4.69
CA VAL A 58 11.24 -14.05 -5.68
C VAL A 58 12.11 -14.44 -6.88
N ARG A 59 12.99 -13.54 -7.35
CA ARG A 59 13.93 -13.88 -8.43
C ARG A 59 14.89 -15.00 -8.01
N GLY A 60 15.54 -14.86 -6.84
CA GLY A 60 16.44 -15.90 -6.33
C GLY A 60 15.73 -17.24 -6.08
N LEU A 61 14.52 -17.21 -5.53
CA LEU A 61 13.71 -18.42 -5.31
C LEU A 61 13.25 -19.05 -6.63
N LYS A 62 12.97 -18.26 -7.68
CA LYS A 62 12.66 -18.78 -9.02
C LYS A 62 13.86 -19.50 -9.64
N ASP A 63 15.07 -18.98 -9.45
CA ASP A 63 16.31 -19.62 -9.92
C ASP A 63 16.51 -20.96 -9.20
N THR A 64 16.39 -20.98 -7.86
CA THR A 64 16.45 -22.21 -7.06
C THR A 64 15.35 -23.20 -7.45
N ARG A 65 14.12 -22.74 -7.66
CA ARG A 65 13.01 -23.59 -8.12
C ARG A 65 13.31 -24.18 -9.49
N SER A 66 13.87 -23.42 -10.42
CA SER A 66 14.28 -23.95 -11.72
C SER A 66 15.32 -25.06 -11.57
N GLN A 67 16.32 -24.86 -10.71
CA GLN A 67 17.32 -25.89 -10.40
C GLN A 67 16.68 -27.15 -9.81
N ARG A 68 15.77 -27.02 -8.83
CA ARG A 68 15.07 -28.16 -8.21
C ARG A 68 14.15 -28.90 -9.19
N VAL A 69 13.48 -28.18 -10.08
CA VAL A 69 12.64 -28.77 -11.15
C VAL A 69 13.51 -29.56 -12.13
N ASP A 70 14.67 -29.02 -12.51
CA ASP A 70 15.59 -29.70 -13.42
C ASP A 70 16.25 -30.93 -12.75
N GLU A 71 16.63 -30.84 -11.47
CA GLU A 71 17.07 -31.98 -10.66
C GLU A 71 16.00 -33.08 -10.59
N TYR A 72 14.74 -32.70 -10.35
CA TYR A 72 13.62 -33.64 -10.32
C TYR A 72 13.42 -34.33 -11.67
N LYS A 73 13.52 -33.59 -12.79
CA LYS A 73 13.44 -34.19 -14.14
C LYS A 73 14.53 -35.23 -14.37
N VAL A 74 15.78 -34.91 -14.02
CA VAL A 74 16.92 -35.84 -14.16
C VAL A 74 16.69 -37.11 -13.34
N ILE A 75 16.32 -36.98 -12.06
CA ILE A 75 16.06 -38.13 -11.17
C ILE A 75 14.86 -38.95 -11.68
N LYS A 76 13.83 -38.29 -12.21
CA LYS A 76 12.67 -38.95 -12.80
C LYS A 76 13.05 -39.73 -14.06
N GLU A 77 13.87 -39.17 -14.94
CA GLU A 77 14.40 -39.85 -16.12
C GLU A 77 15.29 -41.04 -15.76
N GLU A 78 16.18 -40.89 -14.76
CA GLU A 78 16.96 -42.00 -14.18
C GLU A 78 16.04 -43.13 -13.68
N TYR A 79 14.98 -42.78 -12.94
CA TYR A 79 14.01 -43.75 -12.43
C TYR A 79 13.26 -44.47 -13.55
N PHE A 80 12.81 -43.75 -14.59
CA PHE A 80 12.11 -44.34 -15.73
C PHE A 80 13.01 -45.21 -16.61
N THR A 81 14.25 -44.78 -16.87
CA THR A 81 15.21 -45.54 -17.67
C THR A 81 15.60 -46.84 -16.99
N LEU A 82 15.88 -46.80 -15.67
CA LEU A 82 16.22 -48.00 -14.91
C LEU A 82 15.05 -48.99 -14.88
N ARG A 83 13.83 -48.48 -14.64
CA ARG A 83 12.60 -49.27 -14.65
C ARG A 83 12.31 -49.90 -16.02
N ASN A 84 12.52 -49.16 -17.11
CA ASN A 84 12.35 -49.69 -18.47
C ASN A 84 13.44 -50.70 -18.84
N SER A 85 14.68 -50.51 -18.36
CA SER A 85 15.82 -51.41 -18.63
C SER A 85 15.68 -52.79 -17.99
N GLN A 86 14.98 -52.90 -16.86
CA GLN A 86 14.69 -54.18 -16.20
C GLN A 86 13.49 -54.94 -16.82
N GLY A 87 12.93 -54.48 -17.93
CA GLY A 87 11.87 -55.20 -18.64
C GLY A 87 10.48 -55.00 -18.04
N ASP A 88 10.26 -53.97 -17.22
CA ASP A 88 8.94 -53.56 -16.75
C ASP A 88 8.16 -52.82 -17.86
N ASN A 89 8.00 -53.48 -19.01
CA ASN A 89 7.14 -52.99 -20.07
C ASN A 89 5.68 -53.02 -19.57
N PRO A 90 4.90 -51.95 -19.76
CA PRO A 90 3.47 -51.94 -19.43
C PRO A 90 2.69 -53.10 -20.08
N GLN A 91 3.20 -53.64 -21.19
CA GLN A 91 2.67 -54.80 -21.88
C GLN A 91 2.87 -56.13 -21.13
N ASP A 92 3.94 -56.30 -20.34
CA ASP A 92 4.18 -57.51 -19.56
C ASP A 92 3.39 -57.52 -18.25
N ARG A 93 3.09 -56.35 -17.67
CA ARG A 93 2.11 -56.22 -16.56
C ARG A 93 0.69 -56.62 -16.94
N ARG A 94 0.33 -56.59 -18.23
CA ARG A 94 -0.96 -57.12 -18.73
C ARG A 94 -0.97 -58.64 -18.79
N LYS A 95 0.19 -59.31 -18.83
CA LYS A 95 0.31 -60.77 -18.84
C LYS A 95 0.33 -61.37 -17.42
N THR A 96 0.86 -60.66 -16.43
CA THR A 96 0.85 -61.09 -15.03
C THR A 96 -0.40 -60.59 -14.29
N ARG A 97 -1.31 -61.51 -13.96
CA ARG A 97 -2.53 -61.18 -13.18
C ARG A 97 -2.14 -60.67 -11.79
N SER A 98 -2.73 -59.55 -11.36
CA SER A 98 -2.52 -59.01 -10.01
C SER A 98 -2.97 -59.99 -8.94
N SER A 99 -2.16 -60.17 -7.88
CA SER A 99 -2.47 -61.06 -6.73
C SER A 99 -3.85 -60.75 -6.10
N ARG A 100 -4.33 -59.50 -6.20
CA ARG A 100 -5.67 -59.11 -5.72
C ARG A 100 -6.78 -59.65 -6.63
N SER A 101 -6.64 -59.51 -7.94
CA SER A 101 -7.61 -60.00 -8.93
C SER A 101 -7.73 -61.53 -8.88
N VAL A 102 -6.63 -62.26 -8.67
CA VAL A 102 -6.66 -63.72 -8.51
C VAL A 102 -7.37 -64.14 -7.21
N ARG A 103 -7.27 -63.36 -6.12
CA ARG A 103 -8.02 -63.63 -4.86
C ARG A 103 -9.52 -63.39 -5.01
N GLU A 104 -9.90 -62.32 -5.70
CA GLU A 104 -11.31 -62.02 -6.00
C GLU A 104 -11.93 -63.14 -6.87
N GLU A 105 -11.18 -63.64 -7.87
CA GLU A 105 -11.60 -64.79 -8.69
C GLU A 105 -11.73 -66.11 -7.88
N ILE A 106 -10.87 -66.34 -6.88
CA ILE A 106 -10.98 -67.51 -5.98
C ILE A 106 -12.25 -67.42 -5.14
N ASN A 107 -12.53 -66.25 -4.56
CA ASN A 107 -13.72 -66.04 -3.74
C ASN A 107 -15.01 -66.21 -4.57
N ASP A 108 -15.02 -65.69 -5.80
CA ASP A 108 -16.14 -65.89 -6.73
C ASP A 108 -16.34 -67.35 -7.12
N LEU A 109 -15.25 -68.12 -7.26
CA LEU A 109 -15.29 -69.56 -7.53
C LEU A 109 -15.87 -70.33 -6.34
N GLU A 110 -15.45 -69.99 -5.13
CA GLU A 110 -15.97 -70.56 -3.88
C GLU A 110 -17.46 -70.26 -3.69
N MET A 111 -17.88 -69.02 -3.94
CA MET A 111 -19.30 -68.63 -3.91
C MET A 111 -20.16 -69.39 -4.92
N LYS A 112 -19.66 -69.58 -6.15
CA LYS A 112 -20.37 -70.33 -7.20
C LYS A 112 -20.47 -71.82 -6.87
N PHE A 113 -19.48 -72.39 -6.18
CA PHE A 113 -19.52 -73.78 -5.70
C PHE A 113 -20.50 -73.94 -4.53
N MET A 114 -20.49 -73.02 -3.56
CA MET A 114 -21.45 -73.00 -2.44
C MET A 114 -22.90 -72.84 -2.91
N GLN A 115 -23.13 -72.11 -4.00
CA GLN A 115 -24.45 -71.97 -4.65
C GLN A 115 -24.85 -73.19 -5.51
N GLY A 116 -24.03 -74.24 -5.58
CA GLY A 116 -24.30 -75.45 -6.36
C GLY A 116 -24.25 -75.27 -7.89
N ARG A 117 -23.70 -74.14 -8.37
CA ARG A 117 -23.69 -73.77 -9.80
C ARG A 117 -22.56 -74.42 -10.60
N ILE A 118 -21.63 -75.10 -9.93
CA ILE A 118 -20.48 -75.79 -10.54
C ILE A 118 -20.27 -77.14 -9.88
N SER A 119 -19.78 -78.12 -10.64
CA SER A 119 -19.44 -79.45 -10.13
C SER A 119 -18.10 -79.45 -9.39
N GLU A 120 -17.96 -80.35 -8.42
CA GLU A 120 -16.76 -80.50 -7.58
C GLU A 120 -15.47 -80.68 -8.38
N LYS A 121 -15.54 -81.44 -9.49
CA LYS A 121 -14.39 -81.64 -10.39
C LYS A 121 -13.91 -80.34 -11.05
N LYS A 122 -14.84 -79.52 -11.55
CA LYS A 122 -14.53 -78.22 -12.17
C LYS A 122 -14.05 -77.18 -11.15
N PHE A 123 -14.56 -77.27 -9.92
CA PHE A 123 -14.10 -76.45 -8.81
C PHE A 123 -12.65 -76.77 -8.45
N ASN A 124 -12.32 -78.05 -8.26
CA ASN A 124 -10.97 -78.47 -7.87
C ASN A 124 -9.92 -78.15 -8.94
N GLU A 125 -10.22 -78.40 -10.22
CA GLU A 125 -9.31 -78.07 -11.34
C GLU A 125 -8.99 -76.56 -11.38
N ARG A 126 -10.03 -75.71 -11.30
CA ARG A 126 -9.87 -74.26 -11.38
C ARG A 126 -9.31 -73.63 -10.10
N ALA A 127 -9.60 -74.22 -8.95
CA ALA A 127 -9.02 -73.81 -7.67
C ALA A 127 -7.50 -74.09 -7.61
N VAL A 128 -7.05 -75.25 -8.12
CA VAL A 128 -5.62 -75.58 -8.21
C VAL A 128 -4.91 -74.62 -9.17
N GLU A 129 -5.50 -74.32 -10.32
CA GLU A 129 -4.95 -73.37 -11.27
C GLU A 129 -4.84 -71.95 -10.69
N LEU A 130 -5.92 -71.44 -10.08
CA LEU A 130 -5.92 -70.12 -9.46
C LEU A 130 -4.98 -70.03 -8.25
N ARG A 131 -4.86 -71.09 -7.44
CA ARG A 131 -3.89 -71.15 -6.34
C ARG A 131 -2.44 -71.17 -6.85
N ARG A 132 -2.18 -71.83 -7.98
CA ARG A 132 -0.86 -71.80 -8.65
C ARG A 132 -0.56 -70.39 -9.17
N GLN A 133 -1.52 -69.77 -9.87
CA GLN A 133 -1.40 -68.38 -10.33
C GLN A 133 -1.21 -67.39 -9.17
N LEU A 134 -1.84 -67.64 -8.02
CA LEU A 134 -1.68 -66.82 -6.81
C LEU A 134 -0.29 -66.99 -6.18
N LYS A 135 0.27 -68.21 -6.21
CA LYS A 135 1.64 -68.48 -5.77
C LYS A 135 2.63 -67.80 -6.71
N ASP A 136 2.50 -68.00 -8.02
CA ASP A 136 3.34 -67.36 -9.04
C ASP A 136 3.25 -65.82 -8.97
N ALA A 137 2.07 -65.26 -8.68
CA ALA A 137 1.86 -63.82 -8.51
C ALA A 137 2.28 -63.26 -7.13
N LYS A 138 2.53 -64.12 -6.13
CA LYS A 138 3.10 -63.74 -4.83
C LYS A 138 4.62 -63.85 -4.83
N ASP A 139 5.15 -64.84 -5.53
CA ASP A 139 6.58 -65.10 -5.68
C ASP A 139 7.23 -64.21 -6.75
N ALA A 140 6.43 -63.61 -7.65
CA ALA A 140 6.87 -62.47 -8.45
C ALA A 140 7.26 -61.33 -7.48
N PRO A 141 8.52 -60.86 -7.48
CA PRO A 141 8.92 -59.76 -6.61
C PRO A 141 7.98 -58.60 -6.88
N ALA A 142 7.42 -58.02 -5.83
CA ALA A 142 6.62 -56.83 -5.99
C ALA A 142 7.51 -55.80 -6.69
N ALA A 143 7.24 -55.50 -7.97
CA ALA A 143 7.98 -54.51 -8.76
C ALA A 143 7.97 -53.10 -8.12
N SER A 144 7.25 -52.92 -7.00
CA SER A 144 7.32 -51.75 -6.13
C SER A 144 8.56 -51.71 -5.23
N SER A 145 9.32 -52.79 -5.09
CA SER A 145 10.47 -52.90 -4.17
C SER A 145 11.82 -52.96 -4.87
N GLU A 146 11.89 -52.82 -6.20
CA GLU A 146 13.14 -53.05 -6.92
C GLU A 146 14.17 -51.93 -6.73
N PHE A 147 13.76 -50.71 -6.34
CA PHE A 147 14.68 -49.60 -6.04
C PHE A 147 14.19 -48.66 -4.92
N PRO A 148 14.20 -49.08 -3.65
CA PRO A 148 13.75 -48.25 -2.54
C PRO A 148 14.56 -46.95 -2.40
N GLU A 149 15.87 -46.98 -2.71
CA GLU A 149 16.74 -45.80 -2.65
C GLU A 149 16.42 -44.76 -3.72
N LEU A 150 16.17 -45.18 -4.97
CA LEU A 150 15.78 -44.25 -6.04
C LEU A 150 14.37 -43.71 -5.85
N GLN A 151 13.46 -44.52 -5.30
CA GLN A 151 12.12 -44.06 -4.96
C GLN A 151 12.16 -43.06 -3.81
N ALA A 152 13.02 -43.27 -2.80
CA ALA A 152 13.27 -42.30 -1.75
C ALA A 152 13.87 -41.00 -2.30
N ARG A 153 14.85 -41.09 -3.23
CA ARG A 153 15.46 -39.94 -3.90
C ARG A 153 14.44 -39.16 -4.76
N LEU A 154 13.55 -39.85 -5.47
CA LEU A 154 12.46 -39.25 -6.24
C LEU A 154 11.47 -38.51 -5.34
N ASN A 155 11.07 -39.13 -4.22
CA ASN A 155 10.17 -38.51 -3.25
C ASN A 155 10.82 -37.28 -2.58
N ALA A 156 12.11 -37.37 -2.24
CA ALA A 156 12.87 -36.25 -1.68
C ALA A 156 13.00 -35.09 -2.69
N ALA A 157 13.29 -35.39 -3.96
CA ALA A 157 13.36 -34.38 -5.02
C ALA A 157 12.00 -33.72 -5.26
N LYS A 158 10.92 -34.50 -5.24
CA LYS A 158 9.54 -33.98 -5.35
C LYS A 158 9.18 -33.07 -4.17
N ALA A 159 9.53 -33.46 -2.95
CA ALA A 159 9.30 -32.63 -1.77
C ALA A 159 10.08 -31.30 -1.84
N ALA A 160 11.34 -31.35 -2.30
CA ALA A 160 12.17 -30.17 -2.48
C ALA A 160 11.66 -29.24 -3.61
N GLU A 161 11.10 -29.81 -4.68
CA GLU A 161 10.40 -29.06 -5.74
C GLU A 161 9.15 -28.37 -5.19
N GLU A 162 8.28 -29.09 -4.49
CA GLU A 162 7.06 -28.55 -3.88
C GLU A 162 7.39 -27.44 -2.85
N GLU A 163 8.42 -27.62 -2.03
CA GLU A 163 8.90 -26.60 -1.09
C GLU A 163 9.38 -25.34 -1.82
N ALA A 164 10.17 -25.49 -2.89
CA ALA A 164 10.63 -24.36 -3.69
C ALA A 164 9.48 -23.64 -4.41
N HIS A 165 8.47 -24.37 -4.87
CA HIS A 165 7.24 -23.79 -5.43
C HIS A 165 6.48 -22.99 -4.37
N ALA A 166 6.22 -23.57 -3.20
CA ALA A 166 5.54 -22.90 -2.10
C ALA A 166 6.30 -21.66 -1.61
N ALA A 167 7.64 -21.72 -1.57
CA ALA A 167 8.48 -20.58 -1.21
C ALA A 167 8.35 -19.42 -2.23
N VAL A 168 8.33 -19.72 -3.54
CA VAL A 168 8.11 -18.70 -4.58
C VAL A 168 6.72 -18.09 -4.46
N ASP A 169 5.69 -18.91 -4.25
CA ASP A 169 4.30 -18.45 -4.17
C ASP A 169 4.08 -17.55 -2.95
N THR A 170 4.61 -17.94 -1.78
CA THR A 170 4.53 -17.12 -0.55
C THR A 170 5.26 -15.78 -0.70
N ALA A 171 6.46 -15.78 -1.26
CA ALA A 171 7.21 -14.54 -1.54
C ALA A 171 6.51 -13.67 -2.62
N ALA A 172 5.89 -14.29 -3.63
CA ALA A 172 5.14 -13.57 -4.64
C ALA A 172 3.85 -12.96 -4.07
N SER A 173 3.12 -13.68 -3.21
CA SER A 173 1.92 -13.17 -2.55
C SER A 173 2.24 -12.00 -1.61
N THR A 174 3.35 -12.05 -0.87
CA THR A 174 3.78 -10.94 -0.01
C THR A 174 4.20 -9.70 -0.81
N ALA A 175 4.95 -9.87 -1.91
CA ALA A 175 5.28 -8.78 -2.81
C ALA A 175 4.03 -8.14 -3.44
N GLN A 176 3.06 -8.97 -3.84
CA GLN A 176 1.79 -8.51 -4.41
C GLN A 176 0.93 -7.77 -3.38
N ALA A 177 0.84 -8.27 -2.14
CA ALA A 177 0.14 -7.57 -1.06
C ALA A 177 0.74 -6.18 -0.77
N ALA A 178 2.07 -6.06 -0.74
CA ALA A 178 2.74 -4.76 -0.62
C ALA A 178 2.44 -3.84 -1.81
N HIS A 179 2.34 -4.40 -3.02
CA HIS A 179 1.96 -3.63 -4.20
C HIS A 179 0.50 -3.12 -4.14
N GLU A 180 -0.44 -3.96 -3.72
CA GLU A 180 -1.85 -3.59 -3.56
C GLU A 180 -2.02 -2.50 -2.48
N LEU A 181 -1.36 -2.66 -1.33
CA LEU A 181 -1.34 -1.64 -0.28
C LEU A 181 -0.79 -0.31 -0.80
N MET A 182 0.28 -0.31 -1.60
CA MET A 182 0.77 0.91 -2.24
C MET A 182 -0.25 1.56 -3.17
N GLN A 183 -1.03 0.78 -3.90
CA GLN A 183 -2.06 1.34 -4.78
C GLN A 183 -3.17 2.02 -3.97
N GLU A 184 -3.59 1.43 -2.85
CA GLU A 184 -4.56 2.03 -1.93
C GLU A 184 -4.05 3.35 -1.36
N ILE A 185 -2.82 3.36 -0.82
CA ILE A 185 -2.21 4.58 -0.29
C ILE A 185 -2.09 5.65 -1.39
N ARG A 186 -1.75 5.28 -2.63
CA ARG A 186 -1.69 6.25 -3.75
C ARG A 186 -3.05 6.87 -4.06
N LYS A 187 -4.15 6.11 -3.96
CA LYS A 187 -5.52 6.66 -4.11
C LYS A 187 -5.82 7.66 -2.99
N GLU A 188 -5.47 7.33 -1.75
CA GLU A 188 -5.65 8.24 -0.62
C GLU A 188 -4.81 9.51 -0.74
N VAL A 189 -3.53 9.37 -1.12
CA VAL A 189 -2.62 10.49 -1.42
C VAL A 189 -3.20 11.41 -2.49
N HIS A 190 -3.82 10.86 -3.54
CA HIS A 190 -4.48 11.67 -4.56
C HIS A 190 -5.63 12.48 -3.96
N GLY A 191 -6.53 11.86 -3.18
CA GLY A 191 -7.61 12.57 -2.50
C GLY A 191 -7.12 13.62 -1.50
N LEU A 192 -6.03 13.35 -0.77
CA LEU A 192 -5.41 14.33 0.13
C LEU A 192 -4.79 15.51 -0.63
N ARG A 193 -4.18 15.28 -1.80
CA ARG A 193 -3.66 16.36 -2.66
C ARG A 193 -4.77 17.28 -3.15
N GLU A 194 -5.93 16.73 -3.50
CA GLU A 194 -7.11 17.53 -3.86
C GLU A 194 -7.58 18.37 -2.67
N LYS A 195 -7.74 17.76 -1.48
CA LYS A 195 -8.10 18.48 -0.25
C LYS A 195 -7.09 19.56 0.12
N HIS A 196 -5.80 19.29 -0.02
CA HIS A 196 -4.73 20.27 0.21
C HIS A 196 -4.85 21.44 -0.75
N THR A 197 -5.09 21.16 -2.04
CA THR A 197 -5.26 22.19 -3.08
C THR A 197 -6.52 23.02 -2.83
N GLU A 198 -7.62 22.39 -2.42
CA GLU A 198 -8.86 23.07 -2.05
C GLU A 198 -8.64 23.99 -0.83
N ALA A 199 -8.03 23.47 0.24
CA ALA A 199 -7.69 24.27 1.41
C ALA A 199 -6.79 25.44 1.05
N HIS A 200 -5.80 25.22 0.18
CA HIS A 200 -4.92 26.29 -0.30
C HIS A 200 -5.69 27.36 -1.09
N ARG A 201 -6.59 26.98 -2.01
CA ARG A 201 -7.45 27.92 -2.74
C ARG A 201 -8.32 28.75 -1.79
N LYS A 202 -8.86 28.13 -0.73
CA LYS A 202 -9.65 28.84 0.30
C LYS A 202 -8.79 29.84 1.07
N VAL A 203 -7.56 29.46 1.47
CA VAL A 203 -6.60 30.40 2.10
C VAL A 203 -6.37 31.61 1.21
N GLU A 204 -6.10 31.41 -0.08
CA GLU A 204 -5.88 32.51 -1.02
C GLU A 204 -7.14 33.39 -1.19
N GLY A 205 -8.31 32.76 -1.31
CA GLY A 205 -9.59 33.46 -1.42
C GLY A 205 -9.85 34.36 -0.22
N PHE A 206 -9.76 33.81 0.99
CA PHE A 206 -9.97 34.59 2.21
C PHE A 206 -8.91 35.66 2.42
N ARG A 207 -7.65 35.41 2.04
CA ARG A 207 -6.58 36.42 2.10
C ARG A 207 -6.88 37.60 1.17
N ARG A 208 -7.32 37.36 -0.07
CA ARG A 208 -7.72 38.43 -1.00
C ARG A 208 -8.88 39.27 -0.47
N ILE A 209 -9.87 38.62 0.17
CA ILE A 209 -11.01 39.32 0.78
C ILE A 209 -10.52 40.15 1.99
N ALA A 210 -9.71 39.56 2.87
CA ALA A 210 -9.12 40.26 4.01
C ALA A 210 -8.30 41.48 3.57
N ASP A 211 -7.48 41.35 2.53
CA ASP A 211 -6.70 42.46 1.96
C ASP A 211 -7.60 43.58 1.41
N THR A 212 -8.75 43.23 0.81
CA THR A 212 -9.73 44.21 0.33
C THR A 212 -10.34 45.01 1.49
N HIS A 213 -10.72 44.33 2.57
CA HIS A 213 -11.22 44.99 3.78
C HIS A 213 -10.13 45.78 4.50
N HIS A 214 -8.89 45.28 4.49
CA HIS A 214 -7.74 45.99 5.05
C HIS A 214 -7.48 47.31 4.30
N ARG A 215 -7.47 47.31 2.96
CA ARG A 215 -7.34 48.55 2.17
C ARG A 215 -8.45 49.55 2.48
N ARG A 216 -9.71 49.09 2.57
CA ARG A 216 -10.86 49.94 2.95
C ARG A 216 -10.69 50.53 4.36
N PHE A 217 -10.21 49.72 5.30
CA PHE A 217 -9.92 50.16 6.67
C PHE A 217 -8.82 51.22 6.70
N VAL A 218 -7.71 51.02 5.96
CA VAL A 218 -6.59 51.99 5.88
C VAL A 218 -7.06 53.31 5.29
N VAL A 219 -7.79 53.27 4.16
CA VAL A 219 -8.36 54.49 3.55
C VAL A 219 -9.32 55.19 4.51
N GLY A 220 -10.22 54.45 5.16
CA GLY A 220 -11.15 55.00 6.14
C GLY A 220 -10.44 55.69 7.31
N MET A 221 -9.35 55.09 7.81
CA MET A 221 -8.52 55.66 8.87
C MET A 221 -7.84 56.96 8.43
N ARG A 222 -7.26 56.99 7.23
CA ARG A 222 -6.64 58.20 6.66
C ARG A 222 -7.64 59.34 6.49
N VAL A 223 -8.86 59.02 6.06
CA VAL A 223 -9.94 60.02 5.94
C VAL A 223 -10.35 60.55 7.32
N MET A 224 -10.45 59.70 8.34
CA MET A 224 -10.75 60.14 9.71
C MET A 224 -9.66 61.08 10.25
N GLN A 225 -8.38 60.72 10.11
CA GLN A 225 -7.26 61.57 10.51
C GLN A 225 -7.26 62.92 9.78
N THR A 226 -7.60 62.93 8.50
CA THR A 226 -7.69 64.17 7.71
C THR A 226 -8.86 65.04 8.20
N ILE A 227 -10.01 64.44 8.48
CA ILE A 227 -11.17 65.12 9.07
C ILE A 227 -10.82 65.71 10.45
N ASP A 228 -10.10 64.96 11.28
CA ASP A 228 -9.67 65.39 12.61
C ASP A 228 -8.62 66.50 12.54
N GLY A 229 -7.67 66.41 11.62
CA GLY A 229 -6.71 67.47 11.34
C GLY A 229 -7.41 68.77 10.94
N ILE A 230 -8.37 68.72 10.00
CA ILE A 230 -9.15 69.89 9.59
C ILE A 230 -9.96 70.47 10.75
N MET A 231 -10.66 69.63 11.53
CA MET A 231 -11.44 70.11 12.68
C MET A 231 -10.56 70.77 13.74
N ASN A 232 -9.40 70.19 14.06
CA ASN A 232 -8.48 70.75 15.05
C ASN A 232 -7.85 72.07 14.58
N THR A 233 -7.48 72.19 13.29
CA THR A 233 -7.00 73.47 12.72
C THR A 233 -8.10 74.54 12.62
N SER A 234 -9.37 74.14 12.64
CA SER A 234 -10.50 75.09 12.64
C SER A 234 -10.82 75.61 14.05
N THR A 235 -10.35 74.92 15.09
CA THR A 235 -10.50 75.29 16.50
C THR A 235 -9.27 75.97 17.08
N ASP A 236 -8.08 75.71 16.53
CA ASP A 236 -6.81 76.33 16.95
C ASP A 236 -6.42 77.46 15.99
N ASP A 237 -6.95 78.65 16.26
CA ASP A 237 -6.53 79.91 15.62
C ASP A 237 -5.40 80.61 16.42
N ASP A 238 -4.56 79.85 17.16
CA ASP A 238 -3.42 80.42 17.88
C ASP A 238 -2.20 79.48 18.00
N THR A 239 -1.18 79.80 17.21
CA THR A 239 0.27 79.60 17.45
C THR A 239 0.89 78.18 17.55
N ASN A 240 1.75 77.87 16.57
CA ASN A 240 2.99 77.07 16.69
C ASN A 240 2.95 75.52 16.77
N ALA A 241 1.89 74.84 16.29
CA ALA A 241 1.77 73.36 16.34
C ALA A 241 2.06 72.61 15.00
N GLY A 242 2.53 73.30 13.95
CA GLY A 242 2.57 72.76 12.59
C GLY A 242 3.65 71.70 12.28
N THR A 243 4.76 71.67 13.02
CA THR A 243 5.93 70.82 12.70
C THR A 243 5.84 69.42 13.32
N ALA A 244 5.46 69.32 14.61
CA ALA A 244 5.34 68.03 15.32
C ALA A 244 4.25 67.11 14.74
N SER A 245 3.19 67.69 14.17
CA SER A 245 2.07 66.95 13.55
C SER A 245 2.48 66.20 12.27
N VAL A 246 3.41 66.76 11.49
CA VAL A 246 3.87 66.17 10.23
C VAL A 246 4.77 64.96 10.49
N GLU A 247 5.67 65.04 11.46
CA GLU A 247 6.56 63.93 11.82
C GLU A 247 5.81 62.76 12.50
N ALA A 248 4.79 63.06 13.32
CA ALA A 248 3.89 62.04 13.86
C ALA A 248 3.12 61.29 12.77
N ARG A 249 2.77 61.99 11.68
CA ARG A 249 2.07 61.43 10.53
C ARG A 249 2.97 60.50 9.73
N ASP A 250 4.24 60.86 9.56
CA ASP A 250 5.23 60.06 8.83
C ASP A 250 5.55 58.74 9.54
N LEU A 251 5.69 58.75 10.87
CA LEU A 251 5.87 57.53 11.67
C LEU A 251 4.65 56.62 11.62
N MET A 252 3.46 57.21 11.57
CA MET A 252 2.22 56.45 11.44
C MET A 252 2.06 55.86 10.03
N ASP A 253 2.44 56.58 8.97
CA ASP A 253 2.47 56.04 7.61
C ASP A 253 3.50 54.90 7.48
N LEU A 254 4.66 54.99 8.16
CA LEU A 254 5.66 53.92 8.24
C LEU A 254 5.12 52.67 8.94
N LEU A 255 4.49 52.83 10.11
CA LEU A 255 3.86 51.74 10.87
C LEU A 255 2.70 51.08 10.08
N MET A 256 1.95 51.88 9.32
CA MET A 256 0.82 51.43 8.52
C MET A 256 1.24 50.76 7.20
N SER A 257 2.47 50.99 6.73
CA SER A 257 3.09 50.28 5.61
C SER A 257 3.57 48.86 5.98
N GLY A 258 3.69 48.57 7.28
CA GLY A 258 4.11 47.27 7.80
C GLY A 258 5.63 47.12 7.97
N GLU A 259 6.41 48.19 7.78
CA GLU A 259 7.82 48.24 8.18
C GLU A 259 7.96 48.30 9.71
N THR A 260 8.98 47.64 10.26
CA THR A 260 9.24 47.60 11.70
C THR A 260 9.92 48.91 12.13
N LEU A 261 9.26 49.69 13.00
CA LEU A 261 9.86 50.90 13.58
C LEU A 261 11.14 50.56 14.36
N GLY A 262 12.23 51.25 14.03
CA GLY A 262 13.50 51.18 14.76
C GLY A 262 13.49 52.04 16.02
N LEU A 263 14.48 51.82 16.91
CA LEU A 263 14.71 52.65 18.09
C LEU A 263 15.06 54.10 17.70
N ASP A 264 15.76 54.29 16.58
CA ASP A 264 16.16 55.61 16.07
C ASP A 264 14.95 56.44 15.61
N ASP A 265 13.95 55.80 14.99
CA ASP A 265 12.72 56.47 14.54
C ASP A 265 11.85 56.94 15.73
N LEU A 266 11.81 56.15 16.80
CA LEU A 266 11.14 56.51 18.05
C LEU A 266 11.89 57.61 18.81
N MET A 267 13.22 57.58 18.79
CA MET A 267 14.07 58.60 19.40
C MET A 267 13.98 59.94 18.66
N ALA A 268 13.82 59.91 17.33
CA ALA A 268 13.58 61.12 16.53
C ALA A 268 12.26 61.80 16.93
N PHE A 269 11.19 61.03 17.16
CA PHE A 269 9.91 61.56 17.65
C PHE A 269 10.02 62.22 19.02
N GLN A 270 10.77 61.62 19.94
CA GLN A 270 10.90 62.09 21.32
C GLN A 270 11.75 63.36 21.44
N ARG A 271 12.57 63.70 20.44
CA ARG A 271 13.41 64.91 20.44
C ARG A 271 12.70 66.16 19.92
N ASN A 272 11.63 65.98 19.16
CA ASN A 272 10.90 67.07 18.49
C ASN A 272 9.56 67.42 19.17
N ASN A 273 9.24 66.79 20.30
CA ASN A 273 8.20 67.16 21.28
C ASN A 273 8.84 67.54 22.61
#